data_AF-A0A952B871-F1
#
_entry.id   AF-A0A952B871-F1
#
_cell.length_a   1.000
_cell.length_b   1.000
_cell.length_c   1.000
_cell.angle_alpha   90.00
_cell.angle_beta   90.00
_cell.angle_gamma   90.00
#
_symmetry.space_group_name_H-M   'P 1'
#
loop_
_entity.id
_entity.type
_entity.pdbx_description
1 polymer ?
#
loop_
_entity_poly.entity_id
_entity_poly.type
_entity_poly.pdbx_seq_one_letter_code
_entity_poly.pdbx_strand_id
1 'polypeptide(L)'
;MSMSRLLMCVIAVGAYFVGMMPINTMAAPKKPPKKYTETVTTKDGEKISFDMVLIPGGSFLMGSPADEAGRLDHEGPQHSVRLDPFYLCPKETTIKFFMAYYRETVSAKRDFIAVEEAKKDKEQSKDDVDVITGPTPVYGDMTMGYEDTHPAIGITW
;
A
#
# COMPACT_ATOMS: atom_id res chain seq x y z
N MET A 1 82.74 -41.14 -6.04
CA MET A 1 82.08 -42.01 -5.04
C MET A 1 80.58 -41.82 -5.21
N SER A 2 79.83 -42.76 -5.79
CA SER A 2 79.21 -43.92 -5.09
C SER A 2 78.41 -43.43 -3.87
N MET A 3 77.08 -43.48 -3.81
CA MET A 3 76.30 -44.71 -3.86
C MET A 3 74.81 -44.44 -4.16
N SER A 4 74.17 -45.49 -4.66
CA SER A 4 72.82 -45.59 -5.18
C SER A 4 71.85 -46.18 -4.14
N ARG A 5 70.56 -45.87 -4.31
CA ARG A 5 69.34 -46.64 -3.96
C ARG A 5 68.80 -46.62 -2.53
N LEU A 6 67.51 -46.27 -2.48
CA LEU A 6 66.36 -47.01 -1.89
C LEU A 6 65.59 -46.22 -0.82
N LEU A 7 64.25 -46.41 -0.85
CA LEU A 7 63.21 -46.09 0.14
C LEU A 7 62.39 -44.81 -0.17
N MET A 8 61.36 -44.89 -1.02
CA MET A 8 59.96 -45.25 -0.71
C MET A 8 59.33 -44.42 0.41
N CYS A 9 58.30 -43.67 0.02
CA CYS A 9 57.27 -43.01 0.84
C CYS A 9 57.75 -41.92 1.79
N VAL A 10 57.17 -40.73 1.66
CA VAL A 10 56.47 -39.99 2.73
C VAL A 10 56.28 -38.53 2.31
N ILE A 11 55.03 -38.05 2.46
CA ILE A 11 54.51 -36.67 2.33
C ILE A 11 54.11 -36.24 0.91
N ALA A 12 52.94 -36.76 0.53
CA ALA A 12 51.99 -36.07 -0.33
C ALA A 12 51.56 -34.73 0.29
N VAL A 13 52.26 -33.64 -0.02
CA VAL A 13 51.79 -32.26 0.19
C VAL A 13 52.29 -31.43 -0.97
N GLY A 14 51.45 -31.23 -1.98
CA GLY A 14 51.80 -30.37 -3.10
C GLY A 14 50.72 -30.37 -4.16
N ALA A 15 49.99 -29.26 -4.24
CA ALA A 15 48.98 -28.93 -5.23
C ALA A 15 47.57 -29.55 -5.05
N TYR A 16 46.93 -29.22 -3.93
CA TYR A 16 45.47 -29.01 -3.96
C TYR A 16 45.26 -27.65 -4.65
N PHE A 17 45.11 -27.67 -5.98
CA PHE A 17 44.67 -26.50 -6.74
C PHE A 17 43.26 -26.18 -6.25
N VAL A 18 43.17 -25.21 -5.35
CA VAL A 18 41.93 -24.65 -4.82
C VAL A 18 41.06 -24.27 -6.01
N GLY A 19 39.93 -24.97 -6.14
CA GLY A 19 38.89 -24.63 -7.08
C GLY A 19 38.51 -23.17 -6.88
N MET A 20 38.78 -22.36 -7.90
CA MET A 20 38.31 -20.99 -8.00
C MET A 20 36.79 -21.04 -8.16
N MET A 21 36.07 -21.08 -7.04
CA MET A 21 34.63 -20.83 -7.04
C MET A 21 34.43 -19.43 -7.65
N PRO A 22 33.55 -19.28 -8.65
CA PRO A 22 33.20 -17.96 -9.13
C PRO A 22 32.57 -17.19 -7.96
N ILE A 23 33.17 -16.05 -7.62
CA ILE A 23 32.57 -15.07 -6.72
C ILE A 23 31.26 -14.65 -7.40
N ASN A 24 30.16 -15.21 -6.92
CA ASN A 24 28.83 -14.81 -7.34
C ASN A 24 28.71 -13.34 -6.93
N THR A 25 28.81 -12.44 -7.90
CA THR A 25 28.67 -11.01 -7.66
C THR A 25 27.22 -10.80 -7.25
N MET A 26 26.96 -10.73 -5.95
CA MET A 26 25.66 -10.30 -5.45
C MET A 26 25.44 -8.89 -5.99
N ALA A 27 24.50 -8.76 -6.92
CA ALA A 27 24.08 -7.49 -7.45
C ALA A 27 23.75 -6.56 -6.27
N ALA A 28 24.39 -5.40 -6.22
CA ALA A 28 24.10 -4.37 -5.23
C ALA A 28 22.56 -4.14 -5.18
N PRO A 29 21.97 -3.92 -3.99
CA PRO A 29 20.54 -3.68 -3.89
C PRO A 29 20.18 -2.50 -4.80
N LYS A 30 19.36 -2.76 -5.82
CA LYS A 30 18.88 -1.72 -6.74
C LYS A 30 18.18 -0.68 -5.89
N LYS A 31 18.66 0.58 -5.93
CA LYS A 31 18.01 1.69 -5.23
C LYS A 31 16.53 1.74 -5.65
N PRO A 32 15.60 1.89 -4.70
CA PRO A 32 14.18 1.97 -5.02
C PRO A 32 13.92 3.13 -5.99
N PRO A 33 12.99 2.98 -6.95
CA PRO A 33 12.68 4.03 -7.90
C PRO A 33 12.14 5.27 -7.17
N LYS A 34 12.48 6.47 -7.66
CA LYS A 34 12.03 7.73 -7.04
C LYS A 34 10.52 7.94 -7.12
N LYS A 35 9.89 7.36 -8.14
CA LYS A 35 8.45 7.42 -8.40
C LYS A 35 7.96 6.01 -8.69
N TYR A 36 6.82 5.66 -8.11
CA TYR A 36 6.13 4.41 -8.32
C TYR A 36 4.67 4.72 -8.67
N THR A 37 4.18 4.17 -9.78
CA THR A 37 2.77 4.31 -10.17
C THR A 37 2.12 2.97 -9.96
N GLU A 38 1.09 2.94 -9.12
CA GLU A 38 0.29 1.75 -8.89
C GLU A 38 -1.01 1.84 -9.68
N THR A 39 -1.37 0.75 -10.35
CA THR A 39 -2.64 0.63 -11.07
C THR A 39 -3.47 -0.46 -10.41
N VAL A 40 -4.58 -0.07 -9.82
CA VAL A 40 -5.59 -0.96 -9.26
C VAL A 40 -6.65 -1.22 -10.32
N THR A 41 -7.02 -2.49 -10.51
CA THR A 41 -8.13 -2.88 -11.39
C THR A 41 -9.31 -3.23 -10.51
N THR A 42 -10.43 -2.53 -10.71
CA THR A 42 -11.65 -2.79 -9.94
C THR A 42 -12.34 -4.07 -10.41
N LYS A 43 -13.28 -4.59 -9.61
CA LYS A 43 -14.14 -5.73 -10.00
C LYS A 43 -14.90 -5.50 -11.31
N ASP A 44 -15.24 -4.25 -11.63
CA ASP A 44 -15.94 -3.87 -12.87
C ASP A 44 -14.97 -3.75 -14.07
N GLY A 45 -13.67 -4.00 -13.86
CA GLY A 45 -12.63 -3.92 -14.89
C GLY A 45 -12.08 -2.51 -15.11
N GLU A 46 -12.49 -1.52 -14.30
CA GLU A 46 -11.96 -0.16 -14.38
C GLU A 46 -10.52 -0.12 -13.83
N LYS A 47 -9.60 0.50 -14.57
CA LYS A 47 -8.21 0.69 -14.13
C LYS A 47 -8.04 2.09 -13.56
N ILE A 48 -7.75 2.17 -12.28
CA ILE A 48 -7.49 3.44 -11.59
C ILE A 48 -6.03 3.43 -11.15
N SER A 49 -5.29 4.48 -11.50
CA SER A 49 -3.86 4.58 -11.16
C SER A 49 -3.59 5.77 -10.26
N PHE A 50 -2.64 5.60 -9.34
CA PHE A 50 -2.14 6.67 -8.50
C PHE A 50 -0.61 6.63 -8.40
N ASP A 51 -0.02 7.81 -8.19
CA ASP A 51 1.41 7.98 -8.07
C ASP A 51 1.82 7.99 -6.61
N MET A 52 2.99 7.42 -6.32
CA MET A 52 3.68 7.53 -5.06
C MET A 52 5.11 8.01 -5.30
N VAL A 53 5.61 8.84 -4.38
CA VAL A 53 6.96 9.39 -4.41
C VAL A 53 7.73 8.81 -3.24
N LEU A 54 8.96 8.36 -3.52
CA LEU A 54 9.88 7.93 -2.48
C LEU A 54 10.38 9.14 -1.69
N ILE A 55 9.99 9.24 -0.43
CA ILE A 55 10.56 10.17 0.53
C ILE A 55 11.85 9.56 1.08
N PRO A 56 13.02 10.21 0.89
CA PRO A 56 14.25 9.70 1.45
C PRO A 56 14.19 9.71 2.97
N GLY A 57 14.74 8.66 3.58
CA GLY A 57 14.93 8.62 5.02
C GLY A 57 15.89 9.73 5.47
N GLY A 58 15.68 10.21 6.69
CA GLY A 58 16.41 11.34 7.23
C GLY A 58 15.90 11.75 8.60
N SER A 59 16.43 12.85 9.11
CA SER A 59 15.97 13.47 10.34
C SER A 59 15.46 14.88 10.06
N PHE A 60 14.34 15.23 10.67
CA PHE A 60 13.74 16.56 10.58
C PHE A 60 13.15 16.95 11.93
N LEU A 61 12.93 18.26 12.12
CA LEU A 61 12.31 18.80 13.31
C LEU A 61 10.80 18.81 13.10
N MET A 62 10.05 18.06 13.91
CA MET A 62 8.59 17.99 13.85
C MET A 62 7.97 18.86 14.94
N GLY A 63 6.91 19.60 14.57
CA GLY A 63 6.17 20.53 15.43
C GLY A 63 6.35 21.99 15.03
N SER A 64 5.46 22.85 15.53
CA SER A 64 5.43 24.29 15.20
C SER A 64 6.31 25.09 16.16
N PRO A 65 7.10 26.08 15.69
CA PRO A 65 7.87 27.00 16.55
C PRO A 65 7.00 27.70 17.59
N ALA A 66 7.57 28.01 18.75
CA ALA A 66 6.84 28.61 19.86
C ALA A 66 6.22 29.98 19.52
N ASP A 67 6.79 30.69 18.55
CA ASP A 67 6.42 32.01 18.06
C ASP A 67 5.58 31.99 16.77
N GLU A 68 5.18 30.81 16.27
CA GLU A 68 4.34 30.71 15.07
C GLU A 68 2.90 31.21 15.35
N ALA A 69 2.42 32.14 14.52
CA ALA A 69 1.08 32.68 14.64
C ALA A 69 0.03 31.60 14.36
N GLY A 70 -0.93 31.44 15.28
CA GLY A 70 -1.99 30.43 15.16
C GLY A 70 -1.64 29.06 15.71
N ARG A 71 -0.42 28.88 16.25
CA ARG A 71 -0.01 27.65 16.94
C ARG A 71 -0.97 27.28 18.07
N LEU A 72 -1.41 26.03 18.09
CA LEU A 72 -2.13 25.43 19.21
C LEU A 72 -1.17 24.72 20.18
N ASP A 73 -1.60 24.57 21.44
CA ASP A 73 -0.75 24.02 22.51
C ASP A 73 -0.26 22.58 22.24
N HIS A 74 -0.99 21.81 21.43
CA HIS A 74 -0.69 20.42 21.11
C HIS A 74 0.25 20.23 19.90
N GLU A 75 0.68 21.31 19.24
CA GLU A 75 1.58 21.25 18.07
C GLU A 75 3.07 21.25 18.45
N GLY A 76 3.38 21.36 19.75
CA GLY A 76 4.75 21.35 20.26
C GLY A 76 4.96 20.37 21.42
N PRO A 77 6.19 20.28 21.94
CA PRO A 77 7.38 21.00 21.51
C PRO A 77 7.96 20.46 20.20
N GLN A 78 8.76 21.30 19.53
CA GLN A 78 9.57 20.85 18.42
C GLN A 78 10.56 19.78 18.86
N HIS A 79 10.56 18.63 18.19
CA HIS A 79 11.42 17.50 18.52
C HIS A 79 11.98 16.83 17.25
N SER A 80 13.17 16.24 17.36
CA SER A 80 13.83 15.59 16.24
C SER A 80 13.22 14.22 15.97
N VAL A 81 12.69 14.02 14.76
CA VAL A 81 12.13 12.74 14.29
C VAL A 81 13.04 12.18 13.22
N ARG A 82 13.32 10.87 13.30
CA ARG A 82 14.05 10.13 12.26
C ARG A 82 13.11 9.12 11.63
N LEU A 83 13.01 9.16 10.30
CA LEU A 83 12.22 8.21 9.51
C LEU A 83 13.12 7.47 8.53
N ASP A 84 12.80 6.19 8.32
CA ASP A 84 13.37 5.41 7.23
C ASP A 84 12.70 5.80 5.89
N PRO A 85 13.30 5.49 4.73
CA PRO A 85 12.70 5.81 3.45
C PRO A 85 11.34 5.12 3.25
N PHE A 86 10.34 5.87 2.80
CA PHE A 86 8.99 5.36 2.56
C PHE A 86 8.35 6.02 1.33
N TYR A 87 7.28 5.42 0.80
CA TYR A 87 6.52 5.99 -0.29
C TYR A 87 5.31 6.75 0.24
N LEU A 88 5.04 7.92 -0.33
CA LEU A 88 3.86 8.74 0.00
C LEU A 88 3.18 9.21 -1.28
N CYS A 89 1.84 9.21 -1.28
CA CYS A 89 1.06 9.83 -2.35
C CYS A 89 1.30 11.36 -2.33
N PRO A 90 1.65 11.97 -3.47
CA PRO A 90 1.88 13.42 -3.53
C PRO A 90 0.58 14.24 -3.49
N LYS A 91 -0.57 13.57 -3.60
CA LYS A 91 -1.91 14.17 -3.56
C LYS A 91 -2.77 13.35 -2.61
N GLU A 92 -3.75 14.01 -2.02
CA GLU A 92 -4.79 13.37 -1.22
C GLU A 92 -5.58 12.35 -2.05
N THR A 93 -6.16 11.37 -1.38
CA THR A 93 -7.02 10.37 -2.02
C THR A 93 -8.24 11.05 -2.63
N THR A 94 -8.47 10.82 -3.92
CA THR A 94 -9.61 11.41 -4.62
C THR A 94 -10.91 10.66 -4.32
N ILE A 95 -12.04 11.35 -4.48
CA ILE A 95 -13.39 10.75 -4.37
C ILE A 95 -13.50 9.52 -5.26
N LYS A 96 -13.00 9.58 -6.50
CA LYS A 96 -12.98 8.43 -7.42
C LYS A 96 -12.35 7.18 -6.81
N PHE A 97 -11.17 7.32 -6.20
CA PHE A 97 -10.45 6.20 -5.63
C PHE A 97 -11.18 5.63 -4.40
N PHE A 98 -11.75 6.51 -3.58
CA PHE A 98 -12.55 6.10 -2.44
C PHE A 98 -13.85 5.39 -2.86
N MET A 99 -14.53 5.86 -3.90
CA MET A 99 -15.75 5.22 -4.41
C MET A 99 -15.47 3.83 -4.96
N ALA A 100 -14.32 3.63 -5.63
CA ALA A 100 -13.88 2.31 -6.05
C ALA A 100 -13.68 1.38 -4.84
N TYR A 101 -12.96 1.84 -3.82
CA TYR A 101 -12.79 1.11 -2.56
C TYR A 101 -14.14 0.77 -1.89
N TYR A 102 -15.05 1.74 -1.80
CA TYR A 102 -16.36 1.58 -1.17
C TYR A 102 -17.20 0.52 -1.92
N ARG A 103 -17.22 0.58 -3.25
CA ARG A 103 -17.90 -0.43 -4.08
C ARG A 103 -17.31 -1.82 -3.91
N GLU A 104 -16.02 -1.96 -3.65
CA GLU A 104 -15.41 -3.28 -3.49
C GLU A 104 -15.58 -3.88 -2.10
N THR A 105 -15.51 -3.05 -1.06
CA THR A 105 -15.53 -3.47 0.34
C THR A 105 -16.92 -3.46 0.96
N VAL A 106 -17.72 -2.42 0.70
CA VAL A 106 -19.05 -2.24 1.27
C VAL A 106 -20.13 -2.92 0.43
N SER A 107 -19.87 -3.25 -0.84
CA SER A 107 -20.83 -4.06 -1.61
C SER A 107 -20.98 -5.49 -1.12
N ALA A 108 -20.10 -5.99 -0.25
CA ALA A 108 -20.39 -7.22 0.50
C ALA A 108 -21.69 -7.11 1.33
N LYS A 109 -22.14 -5.88 1.69
CA LYS A 109 -23.47 -5.62 2.27
C LYS A 109 -24.52 -5.23 1.21
N ARG A 110 -24.15 -4.59 0.09
CA ARG A 110 -25.10 -4.30 -1.00
C ARG A 110 -25.56 -5.55 -1.73
N ASP A 111 -24.74 -6.58 -1.90
CA ASP A 111 -25.21 -7.82 -2.53
C ASP A 111 -26.32 -8.46 -1.69
N PHE A 112 -26.29 -8.33 -0.36
CA PHE A 112 -27.44 -8.70 0.47
C PHE A 112 -28.65 -7.77 0.22
N ILE A 113 -28.45 -6.44 0.18
CA ILE A 113 -29.55 -5.47 -0.01
C ILE A 113 -30.18 -5.55 -1.40
N ALA A 114 -29.39 -5.65 -2.48
CA ALA A 114 -29.88 -5.76 -3.85
C ALA A 114 -30.52 -7.14 -4.12
N VAL A 115 -30.02 -8.20 -3.49
CA VAL A 115 -30.72 -9.51 -3.50
C VAL A 115 -32.02 -9.43 -2.69
N GLU A 116 -32.06 -8.69 -1.58
CA GLU A 116 -33.29 -8.45 -0.81
C GLU A 116 -34.28 -7.56 -1.56
N GLU A 117 -33.83 -6.52 -2.27
CA GLU A 117 -34.66 -5.64 -3.09
C GLU A 117 -35.20 -6.37 -4.32
N ALA A 118 -34.37 -7.18 -4.99
CA ALA A 118 -34.83 -8.05 -6.08
C ALA A 118 -35.75 -9.19 -5.59
N LYS A 119 -35.66 -9.58 -4.31
CA LYS A 119 -36.64 -10.47 -3.66
C LYS A 119 -37.92 -9.72 -3.32
N LYS A 120 -37.82 -8.47 -2.85
CA LYS A 120 -38.97 -7.58 -2.59
C LYS A 120 -39.74 -7.32 -3.88
N ASP A 121 -39.09 -7.02 -5.00
CA ASP A 121 -39.75 -6.81 -6.30
C ASP A 121 -40.46 -8.08 -6.81
N LYS A 122 -39.95 -9.27 -6.46
CA LYS A 122 -40.58 -10.56 -6.78
C LYS A 122 -41.67 -10.99 -5.80
N GLU A 123 -41.68 -10.49 -4.57
CA GLU A 123 -42.72 -10.74 -3.57
C GLU A 123 -43.82 -9.67 -3.56
N GLN A 124 -43.54 -8.46 -4.04
CA GLN A 124 -44.50 -7.36 -4.18
C GLN A 124 -45.54 -7.61 -5.28
N SER A 125 -45.34 -8.64 -6.10
CA SER A 125 -46.36 -9.18 -7.01
C SER A 125 -47.24 -10.27 -6.37
N LYS A 126 -47.15 -10.51 -5.05
CA LYS A 126 -48.12 -11.31 -4.31
C LYS A 126 -48.86 -10.43 -3.33
N ASP A 127 -50.17 -10.45 -3.49
CA ASP A 127 -51.18 -9.67 -2.80
C ASP A 127 -51.01 -9.60 -1.26
N ASP A 128 -51.38 -8.43 -0.70
CA ASP A 128 -51.71 -8.20 0.71
C ASP A 128 -50.54 -8.02 1.72
N VAL A 129 -49.61 -7.09 1.46
CA VAL A 129 -48.63 -6.65 2.47
C VAL A 129 -48.70 -5.14 2.66
N ASP A 130 -49.17 -4.72 3.84
CA ASP A 130 -49.48 -3.31 4.15
C ASP A 130 -48.22 -2.46 4.48
N VAL A 131 -47.11 -3.09 4.92
CA VAL A 131 -45.84 -2.39 5.16
C VAL A 131 -44.64 -3.30 4.90
N ILE A 132 -43.71 -2.83 4.06
CA ILE A 132 -42.37 -3.43 3.89
C ILE A 132 -41.37 -2.53 4.62
N THR A 133 -40.85 -3.00 5.76
CA THR A 133 -39.71 -2.36 6.41
C THR A 133 -38.39 -2.78 5.75
N GLY A 134 -37.40 -1.90 5.74
CA GLY A 134 -36.11 -2.16 5.11
C GLY A 134 -34.99 -1.35 5.77
N PRO A 135 -33.73 -1.79 5.57
CA PRO A 135 -32.57 -1.01 6.00
C PRO A 135 -32.66 0.40 5.46
N THR A 136 -32.27 1.39 6.27
CA THR A 136 -32.19 2.76 5.81
C THR A 136 -31.21 2.84 4.63
N PRO A 137 -31.62 3.45 3.50
CA PRO A 137 -30.69 3.65 2.39
C PRO A 137 -29.50 4.49 2.86
N VAL A 138 -28.37 4.34 2.17
CA VAL A 138 -27.16 5.09 2.48
C VAL A 138 -27.47 6.58 2.49
N TYR A 139 -27.15 7.24 3.60
CA TYR A 139 -27.51 8.63 3.83
C TYR A 139 -26.62 9.56 2.99
N GLY A 140 -27.25 10.32 2.10
CA GLY A 140 -26.61 11.39 1.33
C GLY A 140 -25.81 10.93 0.10
N ASP A 141 -25.55 11.89 -0.77
CA ASP A 141 -24.56 11.73 -1.85
C ASP A 141 -23.16 11.78 -1.23
N MET A 142 -22.45 10.66 -1.32
CA MET A 142 -21.09 10.53 -0.77
C MET A 142 -20.05 11.39 -1.50
N THR A 143 -20.35 11.91 -2.69
CA THR A 143 -19.50 12.90 -3.37
C THR A 143 -19.68 14.30 -2.78
N MET A 144 -20.70 14.52 -1.94
CA MET A 144 -21.07 15.81 -1.35
C MET A 144 -21.23 16.93 -2.39
N GLY A 145 -21.57 16.58 -3.63
CA GLY A 145 -21.69 17.51 -4.75
C GLY A 145 -20.37 17.92 -5.42
N TYR A 146 -19.25 17.29 -5.06
CA TYR A 146 -17.95 17.53 -5.66
C TYR A 146 -17.65 16.57 -6.82
N GLU A 147 -16.76 16.99 -7.71
CA GLU A 147 -16.27 16.16 -8.80
C GLU A 147 -15.35 15.04 -8.31
N ASP A 148 -15.28 13.95 -9.08
CA ASP A 148 -14.46 12.76 -8.83
C ASP A 148 -12.97 13.02 -8.56
N THR A 149 -12.43 14.13 -9.06
CA THR A 149 -11.03 14.53 -8.89
C THR A 149 -10.77 15.29 -7.58
N HIS A 150 -11.81 15.71 -6.88
CA HIS A 150 -11.70 16.37 -5.59
C HIS A 150 -11.17 15.40 -4.53
N PRO A 151 -10.41 15.86 -3.52
CA PRO A 151 -10.08 15.03 -2.38
C PRO A 151 -11.33 14.50 -1.69
N ALA A 152 -11.26 13.26 -1.23
CA ALA A 152 -12.35 12.64 -0.52
C ALA A 152 -12.46 13.25 0.88
N ILE A 153 -13.61 13.88 1.17
CA ILE A 153 -13.86 14.63 2.42
C ILE A 153 -15.07 14.05 3.16
N GLY A 154 -15.15 14.30 4.47
CA GLY A 154 -16.28 13.87 5.29
C GLY A 154 -16.37 12.35 5.52
N ILE A 155 -15.28 11.62 5.27
CA ILE A 155 -15.19 10.17 5.50
C ILE A 155 -14.77 9.93 6.95
N THR A 156 -15.57 9.17 7.68
CA THR A 156 -15.23 8.71 9.03
C THR A 156 -14.55 7.35 8.97
N TRP A 157 -13.59 7.11 9.87
CA TRP A 157 -12.85 5.84 10.00
C TRP A 157 -13.71 4.70 10.55
#